data_AF-A0A520YSD3-F1
#
_entry.id   AF-A0A520YSD3-F1
#
_cell.length_a   1.000
_cell.length_b   1.000
_cell.length_c   1.000
_cell.angle_alpha   90.00
_cell.angle_beta   90.00
_cell.angle_gamma   90.00
#
_symmetry.space_group_name_H-M   'P 1'
#
loop_
_entity.id
_entity.type
_entity.pdbx_description
1 polymer ?
#
loop_
_entity_poly.entity_id
_entity_poly.type
_entity_poly.pdbx_seq_one_letter_code
_entity_poly.pdbx_strand_id
1 'polypeptide(L)'
;LVQNPDIIATVAKRAAKPMVVGFAAETEQLLKHARAKLERKGLDMIVANDVSRADIGFGADANEAVLLSRDQEIELGKCSKGQLARHLIKLFAQQLKPAG
;
A
#
# COMPACT_ATOMS: atom_id res chain seq x y z
N LEU A 1 -9.65 26.53 -4.12
CA LEU A 1 -8.58 25.54 -3.88
C LEU A 1 -8.16 24.98 -5.25
N VAL A 2 -6.88 24.71 -5.46
CA VAL A 2 -6.36 24.09 -6.71
C VAL A 2 -5.79 22.72 -6.37
N GLN A 3 -6.02 21.73 -7.22
CA GLN A 3 -5.54 20.37 -7.01
C GLN A 3 -4.01 20.30 -7.19
N ASN A 4 -3.32 19.74 -6.20
CA ASN A 4 -1.88 19.50 -6.30
C ASN A 4 -1.57 18.36 -7.30
N PRO A 5 -0.42 18.42 -7.98
CA PRO A 5 0.06 17.32 -8.82
C PRO A 5 0.17 15.99 -8.05
N ASP A 6 -0.20 14.88 -8.71
CA ASP A 6 -0.11 13.54 -8.12
C ASP A 6 1.32 13.00 -8.22
N ILE A 7 2.12 13.26 -7.17
CA ILE A 7 3.56 12.95 -7.12
C ILE A 7 3.86 11.47 -7.41
N ILE A 8 3.14 10.56 -6.75
CA ILE A 8 3.42 9.11 -6.88
C ILE A 8 3.04 8.61 -8.29
N ALA A 9 1.97 9.13 -8.89
CA ALA A 9 1.60 8.80 -10.26
C ALA A 9 2.65 9.31 -11.27
N THR A 10 3.27 10.46 -11.00
CA THR A 10 4.40 10.95 -11.81
C THR A 10 5.61 10.02 -11.72
N VAL A 11 5.95 9.52 -10.52
CA VAL A 11 7.05 8.55 -10.35
C VAL A 11 6.74 7.24 -11.08
N ALA A 12 5.51 6.74 -10.97
CA ALA A 12 5.06 5.50 -11.59
C ALA A 12 5.05 5.53 -13.13
N LYS A 13 5.13 6.72 -13.75
CA LYS A 13 5.18 6.88 -15.22
C LYS A 13 6.60 7.00 -15.79
N ARG A 14 7.64 6.99 -14.95
CA ARG A 14 9.03 7.11 -15.41
C ARG A 14 9.44 5.87 -16.21
N ALA A 15 10.20 6.05 -17.28
CA ALA A 15 10.73 4.94 -18.10
C ALA A 15 11.59 3.97 -17.27
N ALA A 16 12.47 4.51 -16.43
CA ALA A 16 13.22 3.76 -15.42
C ALA A 16 12.58 3.97 -14.04
N LYS A 17 11.31 3.60 -13.86
CA LYS A 17 10.65 3.70 -12.56
C LYS A 17 11.22 2.67 -11.58
N PRO A 18 11.38 3.01 -10.29
CA PRO A 18 11.60 2.01 -9.25
C PRO A 18 10.33 1.17 -9.04
N MET A 19 10.41 0.15 -8.19
CA MET A 19 9.21 -0.46 -7.62
C MET A 19 8.45 0.61 -6.81
N VAL A 20 7.20 0.88 -7.18
CA VAL A 20 6.36 1.90 -6.56
C VAL A 20 5.29 1.25 -5.70
N VAL A 21 5.40 1.45 -4.38
CA VAL A 21 4.41 0.99 -3.40
C VAL A 21 3.67 2.18 -2.81
N GLY A 22 2.34 2.17 -2.89
CA GLY A 22 1.49 3.16 -2.23
C GLY A 22 0.96 2.69 -0.89
N PHE A 23 0.46 3.64 -0.08
CA PHE A 23 -0.35 3.36 1.10
C PHE A 23 -1.74 3.99 0.92
N ALA A 24 -2.79 3.25 1.29
CA ALA A 24 -4.17 3.69 1.27
C ALA A 24 -4.80 3.46 2.64
N ALA A 25 -4.99 4.55 3.38
CA ALA A 25 -5.89 4.57 4.52
C ALA A 25 -7.32 4.76 4.00
N GLU A 26 -8.22 3.84 4.33
CA GLU A 26 -9.64 3.91 3.98
C GLU A 26 -10.49 3.77 5.24
N THR A 27 -11.68 4.37 5.23
CA THR A 27 -12.69 4.18 6.28
C THR A 27 -13.82 3.27 5.84
N GLU A 28 -13.97 3.05 4.52
CA GLU A 28 -15.04 2.26 3.91
C GLU A 28 -14.55 1.64 2.61
N GLN A 29 -15.17 0.53 2.19
CA GLN A 29 -14.91 -0.12 0.88
C GLN A 29 -13.40 -0.31 0.60
N LEU A 30 -12.63 -0.72 1.62
CA LEU A 30 -11.17 -0.78 1.65
C LEU A 30 -10.56 -1.34 0.36
N LEU A 31 -10.93 -2.58 -0.01
CA LEU A 31 -10.37 -3.27 -1.18
C LEU A 31 -10.71 -2.57 -2.49
N LYS A 32 -11.95 -2.10 -2.64
CA LYS A 32 -12.41 -1.44 -3.87
C LYS A 32 -11.67 -0.12 -4.10
N HIS A 33 -11.55 0.72 -3.07
CA HIS A 33 -10.85 1.99 -3.18
C HIS A 33 -9.34 1.78 -3.38
N ALA A 34 -8.74 0.82 -2.68
CA ALA A 34 -7.33 0.51 -2.84
C ALA A 34 -7.00 -0.02 -4.25
N ARG A 35 -7.80 -0.94 -4.81
CA ARG A 35 -7.66 -1.43 -6.19
C ARG A 35 -7.79 -0.29 -7.21
N ALA A 36 -8.79 0.58 -7.05
CA ALA A 36 -8.94 1.75 -7.92
C ALA A 36 -7.72 2.70 -7.85
N LYS A 37 -7.14 2.90 -6.66
CA LYS A 37 -5.92 3.71 -6.48
C LYS A 37 -4.69 3.04 -7.11
N LEU A 38 -4.53 1.73 -6.94
CA LEU A 38 -3.46 0.92 -7.54
C LEU A 38 -3.43 1.11 -9.05
N GLU A 39 -4.56 0.91 -9.72
CA GLU A 39 -4.69 1.04 -11.17
C GLU A 39 -4.52 2.49 -11.64
N ARG A 40 -5.28 3.43 -11.06
CA ARG A 40 -5.29 4.83 -11.47
C ARG A 40 -3.92 5.49 -11.36
N LYS A 41 -3.14 5.12 -10.33
CA LYS A 41 -1.80 5.68 -10.08
C LYS A 41 -0.69 4.84 -10.71
N GLY A 42 -0.99 3.68 -11.30
CA GLY A 42 -0.02 2.80 -11.94
C GLY A 42 1.01 2.20 -10.97
N LEU A 43 0.61 1.94 -9.73
CA LEU A 43 1.51 1.40 -8.70
C LEU A 43 1.80 -0.08 -8.96
N ASP A 44 2.91 -0.58 -8.44
CA ASP A 44 3.24 -2.01 -8.48
C ASP A 44 2.52 -2.74 -7.34
N MET A 45 2.43 -2.09 -6.18
CA MET A 45 1.66 -2.59 -5.03
C MET A 45 1.01 -1.44 -4.26
N ILE A 46 0.00 -1.75 -3.44
CA ILE A 46 -0.60 -0.82 -2.48
C ILE A 46 -0.88 -1.54 -1.15
N VAL A 47 -0.46 -0.93 -0.04
CA VAL A 47 -0.80 -1.36 1.31
C VAL A 47 -2.07 -0.63 1.71
N ALA A 48 -3.16 -1.37 1.89
CA ALA A 48 -4.46 -0.83 2.28
C ALA A 48 -4.71 -1.14 3.75
N ASN A 49 -5.07 -0.16 4.57
CA ASN A 49 -5.44 -0.38 5.96
C ASN A 49 -6.72 0.39 6.32
N ASP A 50 -7.58 -0.26 7.10
CA ASP A 50 -8.78 0.36 7.67
C ASP A 50 -8.37 1.25 8.85
N VAL A 51 -8.74 2.54 8.76
CA VAL A 51 -8.46 3.54 9.80
C VAL A 51 -9.72 4.04 10.50
N SER A 52 -10.88 3.43 10.23
CA SER A 52 -12.14 3.74 10.93
C SER A 52 -12.17 3.14 12.34
N ARG A 53 -11.39 2.09 12.58
CA ARG A 53 -11.33 1.35 13.83
C ARG A 53 -10.34 1.98 14.81
N ALA A 54 -10.76 2.16 16.07
CA ALA A 54 -9.92 2.73 17.11
C ALA A 54 -8.83 1.75 17.63
N ASP A 55 -8.99 0.45 17.38
CA ASP A 55 -8.10 -0.59 17.90
C ASP A 55 -6.92 -0.94 16.96
N ILE A 56 -6.88 -0.32 15.77
CA ILE A 56 -5.83 -0.48 14.75
C ILE A 56 -5.55 0.85 14.04
N GLY A 57 -4.37 0.99 13.43
CA GLY A 57 -4.06 2.14 12.57
C GLY A 57 -3.60 3.38 13.36
N PHE A 58 -4.27 4.53 13.15
CA PHE A 58 -3.86 5.78 13.77
C PHE A 58 -4.13 5.77 15.28
N GLY A 59 -3.16 6.19 16.08
CA GLY A 59 -3.29 6.25 17.54
C GLY A 59 -3.26 4.90 18.29
N ALA A 60 -3.33 3.76 17.60
CA ALA A 60 -3.24 2.43 18.21
C ALA A 60 -1.83 1.81 18.14
N ASP A 61 -1.48 0.87 19.02
CA ASP A 61 -0.18 0.16 18.93
C ASP A 61 -0.16 -0.91 17.82
N ALA A 62 -1.34 -1.41 17.48
CA ALA A 62 -1.55 -2.44 16.47
C ALA A 62 -1.97 -1.84 15.12
N ASN A 63 -1.79 -2.61 14.06
CA ASN A 63 -2.35 -2.33 12.76
C ASN A 63 -2.67 -3.64 12.02
N GLU A 64 -3.49 -3.52 10.98
CA GLU A 64 -3.92 -4.59 10.10
C GLU A 64 -3.94 -4.02 8.68
N ALA A 65 -3.53 -4.79 7.70
CA ALA A 65 -3.49 -4.32 6.32
C ALA A 65 -3.74 -5.43 5.32
N VAL A 66 -4.10 -5.04 4.11
CA VAL A 66 -4.09 -5.91 2.93
C VAL A 66 -3.08 -5.35 1.95
N LEU A 67 -2.12 -6.18 1.54
CA LEU A 67 -1.19 -5.85 0.48
C LEU A 67 -1.77 -6.32 -0.86
N LEU A 68 -2.01 -5.37 -1.76
CA LEU A 68 -2.55 -5.62 -3.08
C LEU A 68 -1.49 -5.37 -4.15
N SER A 69 -1.40 -6.28 -5.11
CA SER A 69 -0.73 -6.07 -6.40
C SER A 69 -1.75 -6.32 -7.52
N ARG A 70 -1.29 -6.32 -8.78
CA ARG A 70 -2.17 -6.67 -9.92
C ARG A 70 -2.70 -8.11 -9.83
N ASP A 71 -1.88 -9.02 -9.33
CA ASP A 71 -2.13 -10.46 -9.39
C ASP A 71 -2.33 -11.08 -8.00
N GLN A 72 -2.09 -10.33 -6.92
CA GLN A 72 -2.12 -10.85 -5.55
C GLN A 72 -2.88 -9.94 -4.60
N GLU A 73 -3.53 -10.59 -3.63
CA GLU A 73 -4.14 -9.98 -2.45
C GLU A 73 -3.66 -10.77 -1.25
N ILE A 74 -2.96 -10.10 -0.32
CA ILE A 74 -2.35 -10.74 0.84
C ILE A 74 -2.86 -10.04 2.08
N GLU A 75 -3.67 -10.74 2.86
CA GLU A 75 -4.15 -10.26 4.16
C GLU A 75 -3.02 -10.35 5.21
N LEU A 76 -2.80 -9.25 5.91
CA LEU A 76 -1.86 -9.12 7.02
C LEU A 76 -2.67 -8.78 8.26
N GLY A 77 -3.08 -9.85 8.98
CA GLY A 77 -3.91 -9.73 10.17
C GLY A 77 -3.31 -8.84 11.26
N LYS A 78 -4.15 -8.46 12.23
CA LYS A 78 -3.80 -7.54 13.33
C LYS A 78 -2.52 -7.97 14.05
N CYS A 79 -1.50 -7.12 13.99
CA CYS A 79 -0.23 -7.30 14.70
C CYS A 79 0.34 -5.94 15.12
N SER A 80 1.47 -5.94 15.84
CA SER A 80 2.15 -4.67 16.15
C SER A 80 2.65 -3.99 14.86
N LYS A 81 2.72 -2.66 14.86
CA LYS A 81 3.26 -1.89 13.71
C LYS A 81 4.66 -2.35 13.28
N GLY A 82 5.51 -2.73 14.23
CA GLY A 82 6.85 -3.26 13.96
C GLY A 82 6.84 -4.63 13.28
N GLN A 83 5.90 -5.51 13.66
CA GLN A 83 5.71 -6.80 12.97
C GLN A 83 5.17 -6.58 11.56
N LEU A 84 4.16 -5.72 11.40
CA LEU A 84 3.58 -5.42 10.10
C LEU A 84 4.64 -4.87 9.13
N ALA A 85 5.48 -3.94 9.58
CA ALA A 85 6.59 -3.41 8.79
C ALA A 85 7.55 -4.51 8.31
N ARG A 86 7.91 -5.47 9.20
CA ARG A 86 8.77 -6.60 8.83
C ARG A 86 8.11 -7.52 7.79
N HIS A 87 6.81 -7.80 7.93
CA HIS A 87 6.07 -8.58 6.93
C HIS A 87 6.06 -7.89 5.56
N LEU A 88 5.77 -6.59 5.54
CA LEU A 88 5.75 -5.80 4.31
C LEU A 88 7.12 -5.78 3.62
N ILE A 89 8.20 -5.51 4.36
CA ILE A 89 9.56 -5.51 3.80
C ILE A 89 9.91 -6.87 3.19
N LYS A 90 9.55 -7.97 3.85
CA LYS A 90 9.77 -9.33 3.33
C LYS A 90 9.03 -9.55 2.00
N LEU A 91 7.76 -9.13 1.91
CA LEU A 91 6.96 -9.25 0.70
C LEU A 91 7.49 -8.36 -0.43
N PHE A 92 7.91 -7.13 -0.11
CA PHE A 92 8.53 -6.22 -1.09
C PHE A 92 9.83 -6.80 -1.64
N ALA A 93 10.68 -7.38 -0.78
CA ALA A 93 11.93 -7.99 -1.20
C ALA A 93 11.72 -9.17 -2.17
N GLN A 94 10.64 -9.93 -2.01
CA GLN A 94 10.29 -11.03 -2.92
C GLN A 94 9.85 -10.55 -4.32
N GLN A 95 9.39 -9.30 -4.43
CA GLN A 95 8.92 -8.70 -5.69
C GLN A 95 10.00 -7.84 -6.36
N LEU A 96 11.07 -7.49 -5.65
CA LEU A 96 12.23 -6.83 -6.23
C LEU A 96 12.93 -7.79 -7.19
N LYS A 97 12.96 -7.43 -8.47
CA LYS A 97 13.87 -8.07 -9.43
C LYS A 97 15.30 -7.70 -9.03
N PRO A 98 16.25 -8.66 -9.04
CA PRO A 98 17.64 -8.33 -8.81
C PRO A 98 18.07 -7.25 -9.81
N ALA A 99 18.80 -6.24 -9.32
CA ALA A 99 19.42 -5.27 -10.19
C ALA A 99 20.39 -6.03 -11.12
N GLY A 100 20.11 -5.97 -12.43
CA GLY A 100 21.01 -6.51 -13.46
C GLY A 100 22.32 -5.74 -13.49
#